data_AF-A0A2X1AFW0-F1
#
_entry.id   AF-A0A2X1AFW0-F1
#
_cell.length_a   1.000
_cell.length_b   1.000
_cell.length_c   1.000
_cell.angle_alpha   90.00
_cell.angle_beta   90.00
_cell.angle_gamma   90.00
#
_symmetry.space_group_name_H-M   'P 1'
#
loop_
_entity.id
_entity.type
_entity.pdbx_description
1 polymer ?
#
loop_
_entity_poly.entity_id
_entity_poly.type
_entity_poly.pdbx_seq_one_letter_code
_entity_poly.pdbx_strand_id
1 'polypeptide(L)'
;MAWADSTGVGWHYIAPGKPQQNGFNESFNGRLRDELLNETLFRSLPHARAVLEAWRRDYNERRPHSKLGWLTPQAYAEALTGQIGRSAALVGGCADRPLANPDNPSSDHQRTLVMAG
;
A
#
# COMPACT_ATOMS: atom_id res chain seq x y z
N MET A 1 -2.16 9.28 -18.65
CA MET A 1 -2.54 8.26 -17.66
C MET A 1 -3.40 7.17 -18.30
N ALA A 2 -3.14 6.81 -19.58
CA ALA A 2 -4.08 5.99 -20.37
C ALA A 2 -4.47 4.65 -19.73
N TRP A 3 -3.55 3.99 -19.03
CA TRP A 3 -3.85 2.73 -18.33
C TRP A 3 -4.80 2.93 -17.14
N ALA A 4 -4.53 3.92 -16.28
CA ALA A 4 -5.37 4.19 -15.10
C ALA A 4 -6.79 4.60 -15.54
N ASP A 5 -6.87 5.47 -16.56
CA ASP A 5 -8.12 5.90 -17.17
C ASP A 5 -8.90 4.70 -17.76
N SER A 6 -8.21 3.80 -18.49
CA SER A 6 -8.84 2.61 -19.09
C SER A 6 -9.29 1.56 -18.08
N THR A 7 -8.70 1.56 -16.88
CA THR A 7 -9.00 0.59 -15.80
C THR A 7 -9.94 1.17 -14.75
N GLY A 8 -10.30 2.46 -14.85
CA GLY A 8 -11.13 3.16 -13.88
C GLY A 8 -10.45 3.36 -12.52
N VAL A 9 -9.11 3.29 -12.47
CA VAL A 9 -8.35 3.48 -11.23
C VAL A 9 -8.08 4.98 -11.04
N GLY A 10 -8.65 5.56 -9.99
CA GLY A 10 -8.42 6.96 -9.61
C GLY A 10 -6.96 7.22 -9.23
N TRP A 11 -6.41 8.36 -9.68
CA TRP A 11 -5.05 8.78 -9.34
C TRP A 11 -5.08 9.82 -8.23
N HIS A 12 -4.37 9.56 -7.13
CA HIS A 12 -4.33 10.47 -5.98
C HIS A 12 -2.89 10.84 -5.61
N TYR A 13 -2.58 12.13 -5.66
CA TYR A 13 -1.35 12.66 -5.08
C TYR A 13 -1.51 12.86 -3.58
N ILE A 14 -0.41 12.76 -2.83
CA ILE A 14 -0.39 13.25 -1.45
C ILE A 14 -0.63 14.76 -1.44
N ALA A 15 -1.29 15.23 -0.38
CA ALA A 15 -1.49 16.65 -0.18
C ALA A 15 -0.12 17.35 0.06
N PRO A 16 0.10 18.55 -0.51
CA PRO A 16 1.29 19.33 -0.24
C PRO A 16 1.51 19.52 1.28
N GLY A 17 2.72 19.27 1.74
CA GLY A 17 3.07 19.38 3.17
C GLY A 17 2.53 18.26 4.08
N LYS A 18 2.00 17.16 3.52
CA LYS A 18 1.50 16.01 4.29
C LYS A 18 2.26 14.71 3.97
N PRO A 19 3.57 14.63 4.25
CA PRO A 19 4.37 13.43 3.94
C PRO A 19 3.86 12.17 4.65
N GLN A 20 3.16 12.31 5.78
CA GLN A 20 2.60 11.20 6.55
C GLN A 20 1.59 10.36 5.75
N GLN A 21 0.95 10.93 4.72
CA GLN A 21 0.04 10.19 3.84
C GLN A 21 0.74 9.08 3.04
N ASN A 22 2.06 9.18 2.85
CA ASN A 22 2.87 8.16 2.20
C ASN A 22 3.51 7.16 3.18
N GLY A 23 3.29 7.33 4.49
CA GLY A 23 4.05 6.63 5.53
C GLY A 23 3.94 5.10 5.46
N PHE A 24 2.82 4.56 4.98
CA PHE A 24 2.66 3.12 4.81
C PHE A 24 3.55 2.57 3.68
N ASN A 25 3.55 3.22 2.52
CA ASN A 25 4.40 2.85 1.39
C ASN A 25 5.88 3.02 1.73
N GLU A 26 6.24 4.08 2.45
CA GLU A 26 7.61 4.30 2.92
C GLU A 26 8.05 3.20 3.88
N SER A 27 7.22 2.86 4.86
CA SER A 27 7.51 1.81 5.83
C SER A 27 7.70 0.44 5.14
N PHE A 28 6.85 0.12 4.18
CA PHE A 28 6.95 -1.11 3.39
C PHE A 28 8.24 -1.14 2.55
N ASN A 29 8.51 -0.08 1.80
CA ASN A 29 9.68 0.00 0.92
C ASN A 29 11.00 0.01 1.71
N GLY A 30 11.04 0.68 2.87
CA GLY A 30 12.17 0.63 3.79
C GLY A 30 12.45 -0.79 4.27
N ARG A 31 11.41 -1.49 4.73
CA ARG A 31 11.49 -2.89 5.18
C ARG A 31 12.01 -3.83 4.10
N LEU A 32 11.48 -3.74 2.88
CA LEU A 32 11.95 -4.54 1.74
C LEU A 32 13.43 -4.25 1.43
N ARG A 33 13.84 -2.99 1.51
CA ARG A 33 15.22 -2.60 1.26
C ARG A 33 16.16 -3.19 2.32
N ASP A 34 15.84 -2.98 3.59
CA ASP A 34 16.69 -3.32 4.72
C ASP A 34 16.79 -4.85 4.92
N GLU A 35 15.74 -5.60 4.62
CA GLU A 35 15.72 -7.05 4.89
C GLU A 35 16.05 -7.91 3.67
N LEU A 36 16.00 -7.36 2.46
CA LEU A 36 16.17 -8.16 1.24
C LEU A 36 17.15 -7.52 0.27
N LEU A 37 16.86 -6.31 -0.20
CA LEU A 37 17.60 -5.74 -1.33
C LEU A 37 19.04 -5.38 -0.97
N ASN A 38 19.28 -4.89 0.25
CA ASN A 38 20.62 -4.57 0.74
C ASN A 38 21.40 -5.81 1.19
N GLU A 39 20.69 -6.87 1.61
CA GLU A 39 21.31 -8.08 2.17
C GLU A 39 21.58 -9.17 1.13
N THR A 40 21.07 -9.01 -0.10
CA THR A 40 21.14 -10.06 -1.13
C THR A 40 21.91 -9.62 -2.37
N LEU A 41 22.97 -10.34 -2.71
CA LEU A 41 23.60 -10.25 -4.02
C LEU A 41 22.80 -11.08 -5.06
N PHE A 42 22.20 -10.40 -6.02
CA PHE A 42 21.44 -11.06 -7.08
C PHE A 42 22.34 -11.51 -8.22
N ARG A 43 22.32 -12.81 -8.51
CA ARG A 43 23.15 -13.44 -9.55
C ARG A 43 22.53 -13.38 -10.96
N SER A 44 21.23 -13.19 -11.05
CA SER A 44 20.47 -13.13 -12.31
C SER A 44 19.04 -12.62 -12.07
N LEU A 45 18.34 -12.25 -13.15
CA LEU A 45 16.92 -11.87 -13.07
C LEU A 45 16.01 -13.01 -12.56
N PRO A 46 16.16 -14.28 -13.01
CA PRO A 46 15.39 -15.39 -12.43
C PRO A 46 15.65 -15.57 -10.93
N HIS A 47 16.91 -15.41 -10.49
CA HIS A 47 17.25 -15.48 -9.06
C HIS A 47 16.58 -14.36 -8.27
N ALA A 48 16.62 -13.12 -8.76
CA ALA A 48 15.95 -11.99 -8.13
C ALA A 48 14.44 -12.20 -8.01
N ARG A 49 13.78 -12.69 -9.07
CA ARG A 49 12.33 -13.00 -9.04
C ARG A 49 12.00 -14.05 -7.98
N ALA A 50 12.79 -15.13 -7.90
CA ALA A 50 12.56 -16.19 -6.91
C ALA A 50 12.72 -15.68 -5.46
N VAL A 51 13.76 -14.90 -5.20
CA VAL A 51 14.03 -14.33 -3.86
C VAL A 51 12.96 -13.31 -3.47
N LEU A 52 12.55 -12.44 -4.38
CA LEU A 52 11.47 -11.47 -4.15
C LEU A 52 10.14 -12.15 -3.88
N GLU A 53 9.80 -13.20 -4.62
CA GLU A 53 8.56 -13.96 -4.40
C GLU A 53 8.56 -14.67 -3.05
N ALA A 54 9.69 -15.27 -2.65
CA ALA A 54 9.83 -15.87 -1.33
C ALA A 54 9.63 -14.85 -0.20
N TRP A 55 10.25 -13.67 -0.32
CA TRP A 55 10.09 -12.60 0.65
C TRP A 55 8.64 -12.05 0.67
N ARG A 56 8.01 -11.86 -0.49
CA ARG A 56 6.61 -11.41 -0.60
C ARG A 56 5.65 -12.36 0.11
N ARG A 57 5.82 -13.67 -0.07
CA ARG A 57 5.00 -14.68 0.61
C ARG A 57 5.25 -14.68 2.11
N ASP A 58 6.51 -14.59 2.53
CA ASP A 58 6.83 -14.52 3.95
C ASP A 58 6.19 -13.30 4.62
N TYR A 59 6.35 -12.12 4.02
CA TYR A 59 5.76 -10.87 4.50
C TYR A 59 4.22 -10.93 4.56
N ASN A 60 3.56 -11.38 3.49
CA ASN A 60 2.10 -11.32 3.40
C ASN A 60 1.37 -12.48 4.11
N GLU A 61 1.99 -13.66 4.17
CA GLU A 61 1.31 -14.90 4.56
C GLU A 61 1.77 -15.42 5.92
N ARG A 62 2.98 -15.08 6.37
CA ARG A 62 3.57 -15.64 7.60
C ARG A 62 3.82 -14.63 8.70
N ARG A 63 4.13 -13.38 8.37
CA ARG A 63 4.53 -12.37 9.38
C ARG A 63 3.31 -11.67 9.98
N PRO A 64 3.13 -11.71 11.31
CA PRO A 64 2.10 -10.93 11.98
C PRO A 64 2.54 -9.47 12.14
N HIS A 65 1.62 -8.52 11.93
CA HIS A 65 1.90 -7.09 12.05
C HIS A 65 1.11 -6.48 13.21
N SER A 66 1.78 -5.78 14.12
CA SER A 66 1.14 -5.14 15.27
C SER A 66 0.04 -4.16 14.87
N LYS A 67 0.21 -3.42 13.76
CA LYS A 67 -0.82 -2.52 13.19
C LYS A 67 -2.06 -3.26 12.67
N LEU A 68 -1.96 -4.55 12.39
CA LEU A 68 -3.06 -5.40 11.92
C LEU A 68 -3.61 -6.28 13.05
N GLY A 69 -3.37 -5.91 14.32
CA GLY A 69 -3.81 -6.71 15.47
C GLY A 69 -3.07 -8.06 15.56
N TRP A 70 -1.82 -8.10 15.13
CA TRP A 70 -0.99 -9.32 15.02
C TRP A 70 -1.52 -10.35 14.03
N LEU A 71 -2.35 -9.93 13.06
CA LEU A 71 -2.67 -10.72 11.89
C LEU A 71 -1.60 -10.56 10.80
N THR A 72 -1.51 -11.55 9.93
CA THR A 72 -0.78 -11.42 8.66
C THR A 72 -1.58 -10.55 7.69
N PRO A 73 -0.94 -9.88 6.71
CA PRO A 73 -1.66 -9.09 5.72
C PRO A 73 -2.73 -9.90 4.97
N GLN A 74 -2.45 -11.17 4.65
CA GLN A 74 -3.43 -12.06 4.03
C GLN A 74 -4.63 -12.31 4.95
N ALA A 75 -4.41 -12.71 6.20
CA ALA A 75 -5.50 -12.98 7.14
C ALA A 75 -6.35 -11.72 7.39
N TYR A 76 -5.70 -10.55 7.44
CA TYR A 76 -6.39 -9.27 7.55
C TYR A 76 -7.27 -8.97 6.33
N ALA A 77 -6.78 -9.23 5.11
CA ALA A 77 -7.54 -9.03 3.88
C ALA A 77 -8.72 -10.02 3.75
N GLU A 78 -8.55 -11.26 4.19
CA GLU A 78 -9.62 -12.26 4.26
C GLU A 78 -10.71 -11.84 5.26
N ALA A 79 -10.32 -11.29 6.41
CA ALA A 79 -11.26 -10.75 7.39
C ALA A 79 -12.02 -9.52 6.86
N LEU A 80 -11.40 -8.72 5.99
CA LEU A 80 -12.04 -7.57 5.34
C LEU A 80 -13.06 -7.98 4.27
N THR A 81 -12.85 -9.13 3.63
CA THR A 81 -13.69 -9.64 2.52
C THR A 81 -14.78 -10.60 2.99
N GLY A 82 -14.69 -11.17 4.19
CA GLY A 82 -15.71 -12.03 4.80
C GLY A 82 -16.91 -11.27 5.38
N GLN A 83 -18.09 -11.92 5.40
CA GLN A 83 -19.40 -11.43 5.89
C GLN A 83 -19.47 -11.01 7.38
N ILE A 84 -18.34 -10.81 8.07
CA ILE A 84 -18.33 -10.23 9.40
C ILE A 84 -18.13 -8.73 9.22
N GLY A 85 -19.19 -7.95 9.43
CA GLY A 85 -19.18 -6.48 9.44
C GLY A 85 -18.31 -5.85 10.54
N ARG A 86 -17.12 -6.40 10.81
CA ARG A 86 -16.08 -5.77 11.61
C ARG A 86 -15.33 -4.81 10.70
N SER A 87 -15.64 -3.54 10.88
CA SER A 87 -14.97 -2.42 10.23
C SER A 87 -13.45 -2.57 10.34
N ALA A 88 -12.76 -2.45 9.20
CA ALA A 88 -11.29 -2.43 9.04
C ALA A 88 -10.56 -1.31 9.82
N ALA A 89 -11.25 -0.63 10.72
CA ALA A 89 -10.69 0.41 11.56
C ALA A 89 -10.41 -0.20 12.94
N LEU A 90 -9.19 -0.04 13.44
CA LEU A 90 -8.89 -0.27 14.84
C LEU A 90 -9.86 0.59 15.68
N VAL A 91 -10.59 0.00 16.61
CA VAL A 91 -11.35 0.77 17.62
C VAL A 91 -10.31 1.57 18.43
N GLY A 92 -10.22 2.87 18.17
CA GLY A 92 -9.23 3.79 18.78
C GLY A 92 -7.98 4.10 17.93
N GLY A 93 -7.91 3.67 16.67
CA GLY A 93 -6.84 4.07 15.75
C GLY A 93 -7.04 5.47 15.17
N CYS A 94 -5.97 6.25 15.03
CA CYS A 94 -6.00 7.58 14.39
C CYS A 94 -6.01 7.53 12.85
N ALA A 95 -5.95 6.33 12.26
CA ALA A 95 -6.14 6.16 10.83
C ALA A 95 -7.64 6.17 10.54
N ASP A 96 -8.11 7.24 9.89
CA ASP A 96 -9.47 7.27 9.35
C ASP A 96 -9.72 6.03 8.49
N ARG A 97 -10.98 5.55 8.50
CA ARG A 97 -11.43 4.48 7.60
C ARG A 97 -10.95 4.81 6.19
N PRO A 98 -10.45 3.83 5.41
CA PRO A 98 -10.31 4.02 3.98
C PRO A 98 -11.73 4.09 3.39
N LEU A 99 -12.38 5.25 3.55
CA LEU A 99 -13.55 5.61 2.80
C LEU A 99 -13.04 5.94 1.40
N ALA A 100 -12.96 4.91 0.55
CA ALA A 100 -13.35 5.17 -0.83
C ALA A 100 -14.82 5.55 -0.78
N ASN A 101 -15.11 6.83 -0.55
CA ASN A 101 -16.46 7.35 -0.59
C ASN A 101 -16.86 7.37 -2.07
N PRO A 102 -17.85 6.57 -2.52
CA PRO A 102 -18.29 6.61 -3.91
C PRO A 102 -18.87 7.98 -4.30
N ASP A 103 -19.29 8.77 -3.31
CA ASP A 103 -19.86 10.11 -3.48
C ASP A 103 -18.83 11.25 -3.39
N ASN A 104 -17.55 10.95 -3.15
CA ASN A 104 -16.52 11.97 -3.31
C ASN A 104 -15.99 11.83 -4.73
N PRO A 105 -16.34 12.72 -5.67
CA PRO A 105 -15.69 12.70 -6.97
C PRO A 105 -14.19 12.72 -6.68
N SER A 106 -13.47 11.78 -7.30
CA SER A 106 -12.02 11.87 -7.44
C SER A 106 -11.69 13.33 -7.60
N SER A 107 -10.72 13.82 -6.82
CA SER A 107 -10.14 15.11 -7.13
C SER A 107 -9.33 14.94 -8.42
N ASP A 108 -10.04 14.74 -9.53
CA ASP A 108 -9.62 14.96 -10.90
C ASP A 108 -9.43 16.47 -11.00
N HIS A 109 -8.39 16.95 -10.32
CA HIS A 109 -7.89 18.28 -10.55
C HIS A 109 -7.40 18.29 -11.99
N GLN A 110 -8.20 18.92 -12.86
CA GLN A 110 -7.71 19.43 -14.13
C GLN A 110 -6.45 20.26 -13.84
N ARG A 111 -5.31 19.70 -14.26
CA ARG A 111 -4.18 20.44 -14.81
C ARG A 111 -3.76 21.68 -13.98
N THR A 112 -2.94 21.48 -12.95
CA THR A 112 -2.01 22.55 -12.52
C THR A 112 -0.64 22.27 -13.10
N LEU A 113 -0.52 22.55 -14.40
CA LEU A 113 0.75 22.87 -15.04
C LEU A 113 1.17 24.22 -14.45
N VAL A 114 2.00 24.24 -13.41
CA VAL A 114 2.79 25.43 -13.13
C VAL A 114 3.94 25.40 -14.13
N MET A 115 3.76 26.15 -15.22
CA MET A 115 4.88 26.58 -16.05
C MET A 115 5.81 27.39 -15.15
N ALA A 116 7.00 26.86 -14.85
CA ALA A 116 8.08 27.69 -14.36
C ALA A 116 8.56 28.54 -15.55
N GLY A 117 8.39 29.85 -15.43
CA GLY A 117 9.09 30.83 -16.27
C GLY A 117 10.56 30.94 -15.90
#